data_AF-A0A948F514-F1
#
_entry.id   AF-A0A948F514-F1
#
_cell.length_a   1.000
_cell.length_b   1.000
_cell.length_c   1.000
_cell.angle_alpha   90.00
_cell.angle_beta   90.00
_cell.angle_gamma   90.00
#
_symmetry.space_group_name_H-M   'P 1'
#
loop_
_entity.id
_entity.type
_entity.pdbx_description
1 polymer ?
#
loop_
_entity_poly.entity_id
_entity_poly.type
_entity_poly.pdbx_seq_one_letter_code
_entity_poly.pdbx_strand_id
1 'polypeptide(L)'
;MTNHYIFSYGSLAHKEVAGISGRTLDFLPAVLKGFKRNFRVLAKSSGFAAAGIEEDRESEILGMMVQVPESELPKFDERESLYDRVEIRKQQLNLLSGEPVPEGHYYLYVPKNPQPPTEQIPLAQSYIDVMLAPFIILNPNWAITLVKTMGDLDKPWVNDRKMPMYSRYPVGIDGDAVDRLLMQTVPDKFAERRDAEDLRVKPELVRSILSTIRFFDIFDYPLTAEEVINYLYKYKKPLHIKELKATLDHLVDSGELVEIKGYFVLSGRESTVETRKTRKFIAEKFWNRAKLYGQYMRSVPFTKMIAVCNNLAYNNPSEQSDIDLFIVVKPGRMWLARFLITLILHFYGVRRYGNKVAGRFCLSFFVTSDKTDMREFELPGEDPYLAYWAKNLRPIFGEKDYLKFREQNKEWLAQYGLSFDDSYKKHMYHYEEGPLKKFSEWLLGGFLGDQFEKLLKATLKKKTLRSMNNLGVNANVIVTDEILKFHNYDRRQEYLERWRKNV
;
A
#
# COMPACT_ATOMS: atom_id res chain seq x y z
N MET A 1 -31.67 19.49 39.45
CA MET A 1 -30.86 18.66 38.54
C MET A 1 -29.43 18.83 38.96
N THR A 2 -28.67 17.75 39.10
CA THR A 2 -27.25 17.82 39.44
C THR A 2 -26.50 18.38 38.23
N ASN A 3 -25.61 19.35 38.46
CA ASN A 3 -24.79 19.93 37.39
C ASN A 3 -23.54 19.07 37.18
N HIS A 4 -23.13 18.90 35.92
CA HIS A 4 -21.90 18.19 35.56
C HIS A 4 -21.00 19.13 34.76
N TYR A 5 -19.71 19.14 35.10
CA TYR A 5 -18.70 19.99 34.48
C TYR A 5 -17.52 19.15 34.02
N ILE A 6 -17.01 19.42 32.82
CA ILE A 6 -15.76 18.85 32.32
C ILE A 6 -14.71 19.96 32.34
N PHE A 7 -13.62 19.77 33.09
CA PHE A 7 -12.47 20.66 33.01
C PHE A 7 -11.67 20.36 31.75
N SER A 8 -11.81 21.21 30.74
CA SER A 8 -11.06 21.13 29.50
C SER A 8 -9.72 21.88 29.61
N TYR A 9 -8.64 21.16 29.34
CA TYR A 9 -7.29 21.71 29.18
C TYR A 9 -6.79 21.64 27.73
N GLY A 10 -7.66 21.31 26.78
CA GLY A 10 -7.35 21.15 25.35
C GLY A 10 -8.45 21.73 24.47
N SER A 11 -8.67 21.11 23.30
CA SER A 11 -9.60 21.62 22.27
C SER A 11 -11.06 21.80 22.72
N LEU A 12 -11.52 21.09 23.77
CA LEU A 12 -12.87 21.23 24.32
C LEU A 12 -13.12 22.61 24.97
N ALA A 13 -12.09 23.43 25.16
CA ALA A 13 -12.25 24.80 25.64
C ALA A 13 -12.91 25.71 24.59
N HIS A 14 -12.87 25.31 23.32
CA HIS A 14 -13.51 26.05 22.23
C HIS A 14 -14.98 25.64 22.06
N LYS A 15 -15.88 26.62 22.15
CA LYS A 15 -17.34 26.39 22.18
C LYS A 15 -17.86 25.59 20.99
N GLU A 16 -17.49 25.96 19.77
CA GLU A 16 -17.92 25.24 18.56
C GLU A 16 -17.42 23.79 18.53
N VAL A 17 -16.16 23.58 18.92
CA VAL A 17 -15.51 22.26 18.94
C VAL A 17 -16.15 21.34 19.99
N ALA A 18 -16.54 21.90 21.12
CA ALA A 18 -17.29 21.17 22.15
C ALA A 18 -18.72 20.87 21.68
N GLY A 19 -19.37 21.81 20.99
CA GLY A 19 -20.70 21.64 20.40
C GLY A 19 -20.81 20.53 19.36
N ILE A 20 -19.72 20.23 18.63
CA ILE A 20 -19.64 19.06 17.73
C ILE A 20 -19.77 17.74 18.50
N SER A 21 -19.28 17.67 19.74
CA SER A 21 -19.31 16.44 20.54
C SER A 21 -20.64 16.18 21.23
N GLY A 22 -21.28 17.23 21.71
CA GLY A 22 -22.51 17.12 22.47
C GLY A 22 -23.01 18.48 22.89
N ARG A 23 -24.22 18.51 23.44
CA ARG A 23 -24.80 19.76 23.92
C ARG A 23 -24.00 20.27 25.14
N THR A 24 -23.56 21.52 25.06
CA THR A 24 -22.92 22.25 26.16
C THR A 24 -23.80 23.42 26.59
N LEU A 25 -23.70 23.82 27.86
CA LEU A 25 -24.54 24.88 28.44
C LEU A 25 -23.74 26.15 28.73
N ASP A 26 -22.59 26.04 29.39
CA ASP A 26 -21.78 27.17 29.82
C ASP A 26 -20.28 26.87 29.79
N PHE A 27 -19.45 27.91 29.73
CA PHE A 27 -18.00 27.86 29.62
C PHE A 27 -17.39 28.83 30.64
N LEU A 28 -16.87 28.29 31.74
CA LEU A 28 -16.33 29.06 32.85
C LEU A 28 -14.79 28.93 32.87
N PRO A 29 -14.04 30.02 32.59
CA PRO A 29 -12.58 29.97 32.64
C PRO A 29 -12.11 29.69 34.06
N ALA A 30 -11.22 28.70 34.21
CA ALA A 30 -10.85 28.18 35.52
C ALA A 30 -9.39 27.73 35.56
N VAL A 31 -8.87 27.60 36.78
CA VAL A 31 -7.57 27.00 37.09
C VAL A 31 -7.80 25.68 37.81
N LEU A 32 -7.05 24.65 37.43
CA LEU A 32 -7.00 23.36 38.09
C LEU A 32 -5.61 23.12 38.71
N LYS A 33 -5.57 22.85 40.01
CA LYS A 33 -4.34 22.56 40.76
C LYS A 33 -3.97 21.08 40.76
N GLY A 34 -2.67 20.81 40.82
CA GLY A 34 -2.12 19.46 40.97
C GLY A 34 -1.74 18.78 39.65
N PHE A 35 -1.69 19.52 38.54
CA PHE A 35 -1.39 18.98 37.23
C PHE A 35 -0.51 19.91 36.42
N LYS A 36 0.21 19.35 35.47
CA LYS A 36 0.97 20.06 34.43
C LYS A 36 0.52 19.63 33.05
N ARG A 37 0.37 20.58 32.12
CA ARG A 37 -0.03 20.31 30.74
C ARG A 37 1.17 19.87 29.91
N ASN A 38 0.97 18.87 29.05
CA ASN A 38 1.90 18.42 28.03
C ASN A 38 1.14 18.11 26.72
N PHE A 39 1.80 17.60 25.69
CA PHE A 39 1.16 17.17 24.45
C PHE A 39 1.41 15.68 24.20
N ARG A 40 1.20 14.86 25.23
CA ARG A 40 1.62 13.46 25.21
C ARG A 40 0.55 12.48 24.77
N VAL A 41 -0.45 12.91 24.01
CA VAL A 41 -1.49 12.01 23.50
C VAL A 41 -1.36 11.87 21.99
N LEU A 42 -0.79 10.76 21.53
CA LEU A 42 -0.59 10.52 20.09
C LEU A 42 -1.90 10.08 19.43
N ALA A 43 -2.58 11.01 18.75
CA ALA A 43 -3.77 10.72 17.97
C ALA A 43 -3.38 10.10 16.62
N LYS A 44 -2.94 8.84 16.65
CA LYS A 44 -2.36 8.12 15.50
C LYS A 44 -3.21 8.20 14.23
N SER A 45 -4.53 8.04 14.36
CA SER A 45 -5.47 8.14 13.23
C SER A 45 -5.47 9.51 12.54
N SER A 46 -5.22 10.58 13.29
CA SER A 46 -5.22 11.97 12.79
C SER A 46 -3.80 12.53 12.57
N GLY A 47 -2.77 11.79 12.94
CA GLY A 47 -1.37 12.14 12.67
C GLY A 47 -0.80 13.32 13.46
N PHE A 48 -1.39 13.68 14.61
CA PHE A 48 -0.87 14.76 15.47
C PHE A 48 -0.91 14.41 16.96
N ALA A 49 -0.12 15.13 17.76
CA ALA A 49 -0.08 15.00 19.21
C ALA A 49 -1.07 15.98 19.88
N ALA A 50 -2.00 15.45 20.65
CA ALA A 50 -3.03 16.18 21.37
C ALA A 50 -2.62 16.47 22.83
N ALA A 51 -3.36 17.37 23.48
CA ALA A 51 -3.08 17.80 24.85
C ALA A 51 -3.21 16.63 25.84
N GLY A 52 -2.24 16.52 26.74
CA GLY A 52 -2.24 15.61 27.88
C GLY A 52 -1.96 16.36 29.17
N ILE A 53 -2.02 15.63 30.27
CA ILE A 53 -1.68 16.11 31.62
C ILE A 53 -0.86 15.06 32.35
N GLU A 54 -0.04 15.52 33.29
CA GLU A 54 0.66 14.70 34.28
C GLU A 54 0.40 15.28 35.68
N GLU A 55 0.34 14.42 36.71
CA GLU A 55 0.18 14.88 38.09
C GLU A 55 1.43 15.66 38.53
N ASP A 56 1.21 16.84 39.08
CA ASP A 56 2.27 17.69 39.64
C ASP A 56 1.68 18.62 40.70
N ARG A 57 1.96 18.32 41.98
CA ARG A 57 1.31 18.99 43.13
C ARG A 57 1.63 20.47 43.24
N GLU A 58 2.73 20.91 42.66
CA GLU A 58 3.18 22.31 42.71
C GLU A 58 2.68 23.12 41.51
N SER A 59 2.12 22.45 40.50
CA SER A 59 1.65 23.09 39.27
C SER A 59 0.15 23.32 39.27
N GLU A 60 -0.25 24.31 38.48
CA GLU A 60 -1.64 24.55 38.12
C GLU A 60 -1.77 24.80 36.62
N ILE A 61 -2.90 24.37 36.06
CA ILE A 61 -3.20 24.56 34.63
C ILE A 61 -4.43 25.44 34.46
N LEU A 62 -4.33 26.37 33.53
CA LEU A 62 -5.46 27.16 33.07
C LEU A 62 -6.31 26.35 32.10
N GLY A 63 -7.63 26.39 32.22
CA GLY A 63 -8.54 25.67 31.34
C GLY A 63 -9.94 26.27 31.34
N MET A 64 -10.90 25.47 30.91
CA MET A 64 -12.30 25.87 30.80
C MET A 64 -13.17 24.80 31.44
N MET A 65 -13.98 25.17 32.43
CA MET A 65 -15.04 24.31 32.93
C MET A 65 -16.23 24.40 31.98
N VAL A 66 -16.49 23.30 31.27
CA VAL A 66 -17.60 23.19 30.32
C VAL A 66 -18.76 22.50 31.02
N GLN A 67 -19.89 23.19 31.17
CA GLN A 67 -21.10 22.60 31.73
C GLN A 67 -21.79 21.70 30.70
N VAL A 68 -22.07 20.47 31.08
CA VAL A 68 -22.61 19.42 30.20
C VAL A 68 -23.80 18.74 30.88
N PRO A 69 -24.93 18.49 30.17
CA PRO A 69 -26.00 17.65 30.70
C PRO A 69 -25.50 16.22 30.93
N GLU A 70 -25.95 15.57 32.01
CA GLU A 70 -25.55 14.20 32.34
C GLU A 70 -25.77 13.22 31.17
N SER A 71 -26.86 13.38 30.43
CA SER A 71 -27.20 12.54 29.26
C SER A 71 -26.21 12.66 28.10
N GLU A 72 -25.42 13.73 28.03
CA GLU A 72 -24.46 13.98 26.97
C GLU A 72 -23.06 13.46 27.30
N LEU A 73 -22.78 13.19 28.58
CA LEU A 73 -21.49 12.69 29.07
C LEU A 73 -20.95 11.47 28.28
N PRO A 74 -21.77 10.45 27.92
CA PRO A 74 -21.29 9.33 27.11
C PRO A 74 -20.73 9.74 25.72
N LYS A 75 -21.24 10.81 25.11
CA LYS A 75 -20.72 11.30 23.82
C LYS A 75 -19.34 11.96 23.96
N PHE A 76 -19.08 12.58 25.11
CA PHE A 76 -17.74 13.09 25.43
C PHE A 76 -16.78 11.93 25.71
N ASP A 77 -17.24 10.86 26.36
CA ASP A 77 -16.43 9.65 26.57
C ASP A 77 -16.05 8.97 25.24
N GLU A 78 -16.99 8.88 24.30
CA GLU A 78 -16.74 8.34 22.95
C GLU A 78 -15.69 9.19 22.19
N ARG A 79 -15.82 10.52 22.25
CA ARG A 79 -14.85 11.47 21.66
C ARG A 79 -13.46 11.31 22.29
N GLU A 80 -13.39 11.21 23.60
CA GLU A 80 -12.15 11.16 24.38
C GLU A 80 -11.68 9.70 24.60
N SER A 81 -11.85 8.83 23.60
CA SER A 81 -11.52 7.39 23.69
C SER A 81 -10.07 7.07 24.08
N LEU A 82 -9.13 8.00 23.87
CA LEU A 82 -7.72 7.91 24.27
C LEU A 82 -7.45 8.28 25.74
N TYR A 83 -8.49 8.69 26.47
CA TYR A 83 -8.43 9.15 27.85
C TYR A 83 -9.39 8.34 28.73
N ASP A 84 -9.15 8.37 30.04
CA ASP A 84 -10.09 7.91 31.05
C ASP A 84 -10.74 9.12 31.72
N ARG A 85 -12.07 9.11 31.86
CA ARG A 85 -12.79 10.13 32.62
C ARG A 85 -12.65 9.84 34.10
N VAL A 86 -12.07 10.79 34.84
CA VAL A 86 -11.93 10.73 36.30
C VAL A 86 -12.69 11.88 36.94
N GLU A 87 -13.19 11.67 38.15
CA GLU A 87 -13.83 12.72 38.94
C GLU A 87 -12.77 13.48 39.76
N ILE A 88 -12.86 14.80 39.80
CA ILE A 88 -11.94 15.68 40.53
C ILE A 88 -12.65 16.44 41.63
N ARG A 89 -11.89 16.91 42.61
CA ARG A 89 -12.45 17.58 43.79
C ARG A 89 -12.63 19.07 43.52
N LYS A 90 -13.76 19.63 43.99
CA LYS A 90 -14.06 21.07 43.92
C LYS A 90 -12.90 21.95 44.42
N GLN A 91 -12.19 21.53 45.48
CA GLN A 91 -11.08 22.28 46.08
C GLN A 91 -9.87 22.43 45.16
N GLN A 92 -9.78 21.63 44.08
CA GLN A 92 -8.72 21.77 43.09
C GLN A 92 -9.02 22.86 42.07
N LEU A 93 -10.24 23.39 42.03
CA LEU A 93 -10.72 24.34 41.02
C LEU A 93 -10.87 25.74 41.59
N ASN A 94 -10.48 26.74 40.79
CA ASN A 94 -10.75 28.15 41.03
C ASN A 94 -11.25 28.80 39.73
N LEU A 95 -12.34 29.57 39.78
CA LEU A 95 -12.77 30.35 38.62
C LEU A 95 -11.90 31.59 38.45
N LEU A 96 -11.57 31.95 37.21
CA LEU A 96 -10.82 33.16 36.89
C LEU A 96 -11.63 34.44 37.10
N SER A 97 -12.96 34.35 37.16
CA SER A 97 -13.84 35.46 37.53
C SER A 97 -13.68 35.87 39.01
N GLY A 98 -13.10 35.01 39.84
CA GLY A 98 -13.07 35.15 41.30
C GLY A 98 -14.36 34.71 41.99
N GLU A 99 -15.38 34.29 41.24
CA GLU A 99 -16.62 33.76 41.80
C GLU A 99 -16.43 32.35 42.39
N PRO A 100 -17.27 31.93 43.35
CA PRO A 100 -17.25 30.57 43.87
C PRO A 100 -17.53 29.54 42.77
N VAL A 101 -16.81 28.41 42.79
CA VAL A 101 -17.07 27.30 41.87
C VAL A 101 -18.50 26.75 42.10
N PRO A 102 -19.37 26.69 41.07
CA PRO A 102 -20.76 26.24 41.21
C PRO A 102 -20.87 24.78 41.67
N GLU A 103 -21.85 24.46 42.51
CA GLU A 103 -22.06 23.06 42.96
C GLU A 103 -22.37 22.09 41.80
N GLY A 104 -21.78 20.89 41.86
CA GLY A 104 -21.92 19.84 40.86
C GLY A 104 -20.83 18.77 40.93
N HIS A 105 -20.81 17.88 39.94
CA HIS A 105 -19.74 16.92 39.68
C HIS A 105 -18.75 17.49 38.68
N TYR A 106 -17.47 17.20 38.87
CA TYR A 106 -16.39 17.74 38.04
C TYR A 106 -15.55 16.58 37.49
N TYR A 107 -15.37 16.58 36.19
CA TYR A 107 -14.64 15.53 35.49
C TYR A 107 -13.41 16.08 34.78
N LEU A 108 -12.41 15.22 34.67
CA LEU A 108 -11.18 15.44 33.94
C LEU A 108 -10.92 14.21 33.07
N TYR A 109 -10.46 14.41 31.84
CA TYR A 109 -9.97 13.31 31.02
C TYR A 109 -8.46 13.16 31.27
N VAL A 110 -7.98 11.96 31.57
CA VAL A 110 -6.56 11.67 31.84
C VAL A 110 -6.03 10.73 30.76
N PRO A 111 -4.85 10.99 30.15
CA PRO A 111 -4.31 10.14 29.09
C PRO A 111 -4.10 8.67 29.51
N LYS A 112 -4.53 7.71 28.69
CA LYS A 112 -4.31 6.26 28.93
C LYS A 112 -2.85 5.82 28.75
N ASN A 113 -2.16 6.38 27.75
CA ASN A 113 -0.80 5.97 27.38
C ASN A 113 0.01 7.20 26.89
N PRO A 114 0.55 8.01 27.81
CA PRO A 114 1.22 9.25 27.44
C PRO A 114 2.57 9.01 26.76
N GLN A 115 2.77 9.56 25.57
CA GLN A 115 4.03 9.51 24.80
C GLN A 115 4.32 10.88 24.16
N PRO A 116 5.58 11.36 24.14
CA PRO A 116 5.92 12.67 23.59
C PRO A 116 5.70 12.74 22.07
N PRO A 117 5.43 13.94 21.51
CA PRO A 117 5.36 14.15 20.07
C PRO A 117 6.61 13.67 19.33
N THR A 118 6.43 13.18 18.11
CA THR A 118 7.49 12.65 17.24
C THR A 118 7.53 13.36 15.90
N GLU A 119 8.54 13.08 15.08
CA GLU A 119 8.62 13.56 13.70
C GLU A 119 7.40 13.14 12.85
N GLN A 120 6.85 11.95 13.12
CA GLN A 120 5.70 11.39 12.40
C GLN A 120 4.36 11.87 12.97
N ILE A 121 4.30 12.14 14.28
CA ILE A 121 3.12 12.60 15.00
C ILE A 121 3.50 13.88 15.77
N PRO A 122 3.66 15.01 15.05
CA PRO A 122 4.12 16.27 15.62
C PRO A 122 2.99 17.01 16.35
N LEU A 123 3.34 18.12 16.99
CA LEU A 123 2.37 19.16 17.35
C LEU A 123 1.79 19.77 16.07
N ALA A 124 0.47 19.91 16.00
CA ALA A 124 -0.22 20.58 14.91
C ALA A 124 -0.59 22.02 15.31
N GLN A 125 -0.19 23.00 14.48
CA GLN A 125 -0.53 24.41 14.71
C GLN A 125 -2.05 24.62 14.78
N SER A 126 -2.83 23.95 13.93
CA SER A 126 -4.29 24.02 13.94
C SER A 126 -4.92 23.58 15.26
N TYR A 127 -4.30 22.62 15.96
CA TYR A 127 -4.77 22.19 17.29
C TYR A 127 -4.43 23.22 18.37
N ILE A 128 -3.21 23.77 18.32
CA ILE A 128 -2.75 24.83 19.24
C ILE A 128 -3.63 26.09 19.07
N ASP A 129 -3.95 26.47 17.84
CA ASP A 129 -4.85 27.57 17.51
C ASP A 129 -6.20 27.43 18.23
N VAL A 130 -6.83 26.26 18.14
CA VAL A 130 -8.12 25.95 18.78
C VAL A 130 -8.03 26.06 20.31
N MET A 131 -6.91 25.63 20.89
CA MET A 131 -6.71 25.73 22.34
C MET A 131 -6.56 27.18 22.82
N LEU A 132 -5.88 28.01 22.04
CA LEU A 132 -5.55 29.39 22.43
C LEU A 132 -6.67 30.38 22.11
N ALA A 133 -7.43 30.16 21.04
CA ALA A 133 -8.44 31.11 20.55
C ALA A 133 -9.44 31.58 21.63
N PRO A 134 -10.05 30.72 22.47
CA PRO A 134 -10.98 31.16 23.51
C PRO A 134 -10.34 32.13 24.52
N PHE A 135 -9.09 31.86 24.91
CA PHE A 135 -8.39 32.68 25.90
C PHE A 135 -7.90 33.99 25.33
N ILE A 136 -7.50 34.03 24.04
CA ILE A 136 -7.16 35.28 23.36
C ILE A 136 -8.36 36.23 23.34
N ILE A 137 -9.55 35.71 23.04
CA ILE A 137 -10.80 36.49 23.00
C ILE A 137 -11.21 36.98 24.39
N LEU A 138 -11.11 36.10 25.40
CA LEU A 138 -11.54 36.42 26.75
C LEU A 138 -10.56 37.36 27.48
N ASN A 139 -9.27 37.05 27.45
CA ASN A 139 -8.23 37.82 28.11
C ASN A 139 -6.82 37.43 27.59
N PRO A 140 -6.14 38.31 26.84
CA PRO A 140 -4.80 38.03 26.32
C PRO A 140 -3.75 37.62 27.37
N ASN A 141 -3.84 38.15 28.60
CA ASN A 141 -2.91 37.77 29.67
C ASN A 141 -3.11 36.31 30.12
N TRP A 142 -4.35 35.82 30.11
CA TRP A 142 -4.64 34.41 30.37
C TRP A 142 -4.07 33.53 29.27
N ALA A 143 -4.16 33.97 28.01
CA ALA A 143 -3.56 33.24 26.89
C ALA A 143 -2.01 33.16 27.01
N ILE A 144 -1.35 34.23 27.48
CA ILE A 144 0.10 34.21 27.77
C ILE A 144 0.42 33.17 28.85
N THR A 145 -0.33 33.17 29.96
CA THR A 145 -0.15 32.18 31.04
C THR A 145 -0.37 30.77 30.53
N LEU A 146 -1.38 30.55 29.69
CA LEU A 146 -1.66 29.27 29.06
C LEU A 146 -0.47 28.77 28.24
N VAL A 147 0.13 29.61 27.39
CA VAL A 147 1.30 29.24 26.58
C VAL A 147 2.53 28.96 27.44
N LYS A 148 2.79 29.79 28.47
CA LYS A 148 3.94 29.59 29.39
C LYS A 148 3.90 28.27 30.15
N THR A 149 2.71 27.72 30.35
CA THR A 149 2.47 26.47 31.08
C THR A 149 2.31 25.25 30.17
N MET A 150 2.38 25.43 28.84
CA MET A 150 2.38 24.32 27.88
C MET A 150 3.74 23.61 27.85
N GLY A 151 3.76 22.33 28.27
CA GLY A 151 4.90 21.45 28.04
C GLY A 151 5.07 21.06 26.57
N ASP A 152 6.20 20.44 26.26
CA ASP A 152 6.54 19.83 24.95
C ASP A 152 6.55 20.77 23.72
N LEU A 153 6.44 22.10 23.87
CA LEU A 153 6.56 23.04 22.74
C LEU A 153 7.94 23.02 22.05
N ASP A 154 8.94 22.38 22.64
CA ASP A 154 10.27 22.10 22.07
C ASP A 154 10.32 20.82 21.22
N LYS A 155 9.20 20.10 21.07
CA LYS A 155 9.09 18.88 20.27
C LYS A 155 8.71 19.20 18.82
N PRO A 156 8.80 18.22 17.89
CA PRO A 156 8.46 18.46 16.49
C PRO A 156 7.10 19.12 16.35
N TRP A 157 7.07 20.28 15.69
CA TRP A 157 5.89 21.12 15.52
C TRP A 157 5.76 21.51 14.05
N VAL A 158 4.55 21.36 13.51
CA VAL A 158 4.24 21.76 12.14
C VAL A 158 3.10 22.77 12.04
N ASN A 159 3.26 23.67 11.08
CA ASN A 159 2.24 24.57 10.58
C ASN A 159 1.40 23.86 9.52
N ASP A 160 0.21 23.43 9.91
CA ASP A 160 -0.73 22.67 9.10
C ASP A 160 -1.96 23.49 8.67
N ARG A 161 -2.03 24.80 8.98
CA ARG A 161 -3.21 25.66 8.76
C ARG A 161 -3.79 25.61 7.34
N LYS A 162 -2.95 25.44 6.31
CA LYS A 162 -3.42 25.30 4.91
C LYS A 162 -4.36 24.09 4.69
N MET A 163 -4.19 23.02 5.49
CA MET A 163 -5.06 21.83 5.49
C MET A 163 -4.93 21.13 6.86
N PRO A 164 -5.72 21.56 7.86
CA PRO A 164 -5.58 21.14 9.25
C PRO A 164 -5.55 19.62 9.44
N MET A 165 -4.59 19.11 10.22
CA MET A 165 -4.56 17.75 10.76
C MET A 165 -5.66 17.57 11.81
N TYR A 166 -6.00 18.63 12.54
CA TYR A 166 -7.13 18.62 13.46
C TYR A 166 -8.45 18.79 12.69
N SER A 167 -9.18 17.68 12.50
CA SER A 167 -10.40 17.61 11.68
C SER A 167 -11.54 18.52 12.16
N ARG A 168 -11.50 18.99 13.40
CA ARG A 168 -12.50 19.90 13.99
C ARG A 168 -12.03 21.35 14.03
N TYR A 169 -11.05 21.72 13.21
CA TYR A 169 -10.56 23.10 13.10
C TYR A 169 -11.69 24.04 12.63
N PRO A 170 -12.15 24.98 13.47
CA PRO A 170 -13.22 25.91 13.13
C PRO A 170 -12.85 26.87 12.01
N VAL A 171 -13.84 27.23 11.20
CA VAL A 171 -13.70 28.31 10.21
C VAL A 171 -13.72 29.65 10.95
N GLY A 172 -12.72 30.50 10.73
CA GLY A 172 -12.69 31.86 11.28
C GLY A 172 -11.85 32.05 12.54
N ILE A 173 -11.03 31.06 12.95
CA ILE A 173 -9.99 31.32 13.95
C ILE A 173 -9.01 32.37 13.41
N ASP A 174 -8.76 33.41 14.21
CA ASP A 174 -7.73 34.42 13.94
C ASP A 174 -6.32 33.85 14.22
N GLY A 175 -5.76 33.18 13.21
CA GLY A 175 -4.40 32.62 13.28
C GLY A 175 -3.32 33.69 13.49
N ASP A 176 -3.54 34.93 13.03
CA ASP A 176 -2.56 36.01 13.20
C ASP A 176 -2.49 36.48 14.66
N ALA A 177 -3.62 36.47 15.39
CA ALA A 177 -3.63 36.73 16.82
C ALA A 177 -2.88 35.64 17.60
N VAL A 178 -3.04 34.37 17.20
CA VAL A 178 -2.29 33.26 17.78
C VAL A 178 -0.79 33.41 17.50
N ASP A 179 -0.40 33.78 16.28
CA ASP A 179 1.00 33.98 15.92
C ASP A 179 1.64 35.11 16.72
N ARG A 180 0.95 36.25 16.89
CA ARG A 180 1.44 37.35 17.74
C ARG A 180 1.68 36.89 19.19
N LEU A 181 0.74 36.12 19.76
CA LEU A 181 0.86 35.58 21.11
C LEU A 181 2.05 34.61 21.25
N LEU A 182 2.22 33.69 20.29
CA LEU A 182 3.29 32.71 20.29
C LEU A 182 4.66 33.36 20.06
N MET A 183 4.76 34.31 19.14
CA MET A 183 5.98 35.11 18.93
C MET A 183 6.35 35.91 20.18
N GLN A 184 5.39 36.43 20.93
CA GLN A 184 5.65 37.15 22.17
C GLN A 184 6.12 36.22 23.31
N THR A 185 5.61 34.99 23.37
CA THR A 185 5.74 34.14 24.56
C THR A 185 6.80 33.05 24.41
N VAL A 186 6.93 32.47 23.22
CA VAL A 186 7.84 31.36 22.90
C VAL A 186 8.48 31.54 21.50
N PRO A 187 9.13 32.68 21.22
CA PRO A 187 9.60 33.03 19.86
C PRO A 187 10.49 31.96 19.23
N ASP A 188 11.47 31.45 19.98
CA ASP A 188 12.44 30.48 19.46
C ASP A 188 11.75 29.18 19.03
N LYS A 189 10.92 28.62 19.91
CA LYS A 189 10.15 27.39 19.63
C LYS A 189 9.17 27.57 18.47
N PHE A 190 8.51 28.72 18.43
CA PHE A 190 7.55 29.02 17.37
C PHE A 190 8.23 29.21 16.01
N ALA A 191 9.43 29.80 15.98
CA ALA A 191 10.20 29.99 14.74
C ALA A 191 10.74 28.67 14.16
N GLU A 192 10.99 27.65 14.99
CA GLU A 192 11.50 26.33 14.57
C GLU A 192 10.43 25.42 13.93
N ARG A 193 9.15 25.82 13.92
CA ARG A 193 8.07 25.03 13.32
C ARG A 193 8.28 24.84 11.82
N ARG A 194 7.98 23.65 11.30
CA ARG A 194 8.08 23.33 9.85
C ARG A 194 6.72 23.43 9.17
N ASP A 195 6.67 23.54 7.84
CA ASP A 195 5.40 23.44 7.13
C ASP A 195 4.95 21.97 7.00
N ALA A 196 3.65 21.71 7.21
CA ALA A 196 3.10 20.35 7.21
C ALA A 196 3.10 19.67 5.83
N GLU A 197 3.36 20.42 4.75
CA GLU A 197 3.45 19.90 3.38
C GLU A 197 4.51 18.79 3.25
N ASP A 198 5.55 18.83 4.08
CA ASP A 198 6.63 17.83 4.11
C ASP A 198 6.25 16.51 4.81
N LEU A 199 5.13 16.46 5.54
CA LEU A 199 4.71 15.30 6.36
C LEU A 199 3.42 14.64 5.88
N ARG A 200 2.72 15.20 4.90
CA ARG A 200 1.37 14.73 4.54
C ARG A 200 1.37 13.51 3.64
N VAL A 201 0.56 12.54 4.03
CA VAL A 201 0.11 11.43 3.20
C VAL A 201 -0.73 11.98 2.05
N LYS A 202 -0.26 11.78 0.81
CA LYS A 202 -0.96 12.29 -0.38
C LYS A 202 -2.17 11.39 -0.71
N PRO A 203 -3.39 11.94 -0.91
CA PRO A 203 -4.57 11.13 -1.22
C PRO A 203 -4.44 10.30 -2.51
N GLU A 204 -3.69 10.76 -3.51
CA GLU A 204 -3.38 9.95 -4.68
C GLU A 204 -2.48 8.75 -4.37
N LEU A 205 -1.53 8.89 -3.43
CA LEU A 205 -0.61 7.84 -3.05
C LEU A 205 -1.34 6.76 -2.24
N VAL A 206 -2.23 7.17 -1.33
CA VAL A 206 -3.14 6.24 -0.61
C VAL A 206 -3.95 5.40 -1.59
N ARG A 207 -4.62 6.04 -2.56
CA ARG A 207 -5.41 5.33 -3.57
C ARG A 207 -4.56 4.37 -4.38
N SER A 208 -3.36 4.77 -4.81
CA SER A 208 -2.46 3.87 -5.53
C SER A 208 -2.01 2.69 -4.68
N ILE A 209 -1.62 2.91 -3.42
CA ILE A 209 -1.18 1.83 -2.50
C ILE A 209 -2.32 0.84 -2.26
N LEU A 210 -3.51 1.31 -1.90
CA LEU A 210 -4.66 0.45 -1.65
C LEU A 210 -5.08 -0.32 -2.91
N SER A 211 -5.11 0.35 -4.06
CA SER A 211 -5.41 -0.31 -5.36
C SER A 211 -4.41 -1.42 -5.64
N THR A 212 -3.11 -1.17 -5.44
CA THR A 212 -2.05 -2.18 -5.59
C THR A 212 -2.26 -3.34 -4.62
N ILE A 213 -2.37 -3.10 -3.31
CA ILE A 213 -2.52 -4.16 -2.32
C ILE A 213 -3.78 -5.00 -2.58
N ARG A 214 -4.91 -4.37 -2.89
CA ARG A 214 -6.17 -5.05 -3.23
C ARG A 214 -6.06 -5.91 -4.48
N PHE A 215 -5.25 -5.50 -5.46
CA PHE A 215 -4.99 -6.33 -6.64
C PHE A 215 -4.26 -7.62 -6.26
N PHE A 216 -3.19 -7.50 -5.46
CA PHE A 216 -2.38 -8.65 -5.06
C PHE A 216 -3.07 -9.56 -4.02
N ASP A 217 -3.99 -9.02 -3.22
CA ASP A 217 -4.83 -9.82 -2.30
C ASP A 217 -5.71 -10.85 -3.03
N ILE A 218 -6.13 -10.57 -4.28
CA ILE A 218 -6.87 -11.54 -5.12
C ILE A 218 -6.11 -12.86 -5.28
N PHE A 219 -4.78 -12.81 -5.19
CA PHE A 219 -3.86 -13.94 -5.36
C PHE A 219 -3.26 -14.43 -4.03
N ASP A 220 -3.77 -14.00 -2.88
CA ASP A 220 -3.18 -14.24 -1.55
C ASP A 220 -1.68 -13.87 -1.52
N TYR A 221 -1.35 -12.69 -2.05
CA TYR A 221 0.02 -12.21 -2.17
C TYR A 221 0.22 -10.92 -1.34
N PRO A 222 0.46 -11.04 -0.02
CA PRO A 222 0.92 -9.93 0.79
C PRO A 222 2.19 -9.29 0.22
N LEU A 223 2.25 -7.96 0.24
CA LEU A 223 3.35 -7.19 -0.31
C LEU A 223 4.27 -6.66 0.79
N THR A 224 5.58 -6.63 0.54
CA THR A 224 6.52 -5.83 1.34
C THR A 224 6.50 -4.36 0.90
N ALA A 225 7.05 -3.45 1.70
CA ALA A 225 7.18 -2.04 1.31
C ALA A 225 7.93 -1.84 -0.04
N GLU A 226 8.97 -2.64 -0.28
CA GLU A 226 9.72 -2.62 -1.55
C GLU A 226 8.86 -3.09 -2.72
N GLU A 227 8.07 -4.15 -2.54
CA GLU A 227 7.13 -4.62 -3.55
C GLU A 227 6.02 -3.60 -3.80
N VAL A 228 5.52 -2.92 -2.76
CA VAL A 228 4.53 -1.84 -2.92
C VAL A 228 5.09 -0.76 -3.82
N ILE A 229 6.30 -0.24 -3.57
CA ILE A 229 6.95 0.77 -4.45
C ILE A 229 7.03 0.26 -5.88
N ASN A 230 7.49 -0.97 -6.07
CA ASN A 230 7.72 -1.54 -7.40
C ASN A 230 6.43 -1.80 -8.18
N TYR A 231 5.30 -1.91 -7.49
CA TYR A 231 4.00 -2.27 -8.05
C TYR A 231 2.95 -1.17 -7.90
N LEU A 232 3.31 0.08 -7.60
CA LEU A 232 2.33 1.15 -7.45
C LEU A 232 1.50 1.33 -8.73
N TYR A 233 0.19 1.15 -8.58
CA TYR A 233 -0.73 1.22 -9.69
C TYR A 233 -1.04 2.68 -10.03
N LYS A 234 -0.71 3.08 -11.26
CA LYS A 234 -0.94 4.42 -11.84
C LYS A 234 -0.34 5.59 -11.03
N TYR A 235 0.62 5.34 -10.14
CA TYR A 235 1.38 6.40 -9.47
C TYR A 235 2.62 6.76 -10.31
N LYS A 236 2.64 7.97 -10.89
CA LYS A 236 3.68 8.39 -11.85
C LYS A 236 4.68 9.42 -11.29
N LYS A 237 4.51 9.83 -10.03
CA LYS A 237 5.38 10.82 -9.39
C LYS A 237 6.58 10.12 -8.75
N PRO A 238 7.77 10.77 -8.70
CA PRO A 238 8.86 10.28 -7.88
C PRO A 238 8.39 10.07 -6.44
N LEU A 239 8.65 8.88 -5.88
CA LEU A 239 8.26 8.53 -4.53
C LEU A 239 9.50 8.33 -3.66
N HIS A 240 9.59 9.08 -2.56
CA HIS A 240 10.63 8.87 -1.57
C HIS A 240 10.22 7.78 -0.58
N ILE A 241 11.18 6.96 -0.13
CA ILE A 241 10.89 5.84 0.81
C ILE A 241 10.23 6.30 2.11
N LYS A 242 10.59 7.50 2.60
CA LYS A 242 9.98 8.10 3.80
C LYS A 242 8.49 8.41 3.60
N GLU A 243 8.11 8.89 2.42
CA GLU A 243 6.73 9.22 2.08
C GLU A 243 5.86 7.96 1.96
N LEU A 244 6.41 6.91 1.34
CA LEU A 244 5.75 5.59 1.32
C LEU A 244 5.51 5.09 2.74
N LYS A 245 6.57 5.09 3.58
CA LYS A 245 6.48 4.54 4.93
C LYS A 245 5.44 5.29 5.76
N ALA A 246 5.47 6.62 5.74
CA ALA A 246 4.47 7.43 6.43
C ALA A 246 3.03 7.11 5.95
N THR A 247 2.85 6.87 4.64
CA THR A 247 1.53 6.49 4.09
C THR A 247 1.10 5.08 4.50
N LEU A 248 2.01 4.12 4.52
CA LEU A 248 1.73 2.76 4.97
C LEU A 248 1.42 2.73 6.47
N ASP A 249 2.19 3.44 7.29
CA ASP A 249 1.96 3.59 8.72
C ASP A 249 0.57 4.21 8.98
N HIS A 250 0.21 5.26 8.24
CA HIS A 250 -1.13 5.86 8.30
C HIS A 250 -2.25 4.86 7.94
N LEU A 251 -2.05 4.04 6.90
CA LEU A 251 -3.04 3.04 6.50
C LEU A 251 -3.17 1.91 7.53
N VAL A 252 -2.08 1.55 8.21
CA VAL A 252 -2.12 0.61 9.34
C VAL A 252 -2.85 1.22 10.53
N ASP A 253 -2.53 2.46 10.90
CA ASP A 253 -3.17 3.16 12.02
C ASP A 253 -4.66 3.44 11.78
N SER A 254 -5.07 3.63 10.53
CA SER A 254 -6.48 3.76 10.14
C SER A 254 -7.29 2.46 10.18
N GLY A 255 -6.60 1.31 10.32
CA GLY A 255 -7.22 -0.01 10.30
C GLY A 255 -7.57 -0.53 8.90
N GLU A 256 -7.15 0.15 7.82
CA GLU A 256 -7.28 -0.35 6.44
C GLU A 256 -6.29 -1.49 6.16
N LEU A 257 -5.09 -1.39 6.72
CA LEU A 257 -4.02 -2.39 6.59
C LEU A 257 -3.56 -2.93 7.94
N VAL A 258 -2.91 -4.09 7.91
CA VAL A 258 -2.16 -4.65 9.02
C VAL A 258 -0.75 -4.97 8.53
N GLU A 259 0.26 -4.60 9.31
CA GLU A 259 1.65 -5.03 9.06
C GLU A 259 1.99 -6.27 9.89
N ILE A 260 2.42 -7.35 9.23
CA ILE A 260 2.85 -8.59 9.88
C ILE A 260 4.18 -9.04 9.29
N LYS A 261 5.23 -9.04 10.11
CA LYS A 261 6.58 -9.51 9.73
C LYS A 261 7.09 -8.84 8.43
N GLY A 262 6.81 -7.54 8.26
CA GLY A 262 7.20 -6.74 7.09
C GLY A 262 6.31 -6.89 5.85
N TYR A 263 5.19 -7.61 5.96
CA TYR A 263 4.16 -7.68 4.91
C TYR A 263 2.96 -6.81 5.28
N PHE A 264 2.46 -6.06 4.31
CA PHE A 264 1.24 -5.28 4.40
C PHE A 264 0.08 -6.08 3.80
N VAL A 265 -0.98 -6.26 4.59
CA VAL A 265 -2.20 -6.98 4.21
C VAL A 265 -3.43 -6.15 4.53
N LEU A 266 -4.54 -6.41 3.85
CA LEU A 266 -5.84 -5.87 4.24
C LEU A 266 -6.25 -6.44 5.60
N SER A 267 -6.89 -5.63 6.43
CA SER A 267 -7.46 -6.08 7.70
C SER A 267 -8.44 -7.25 7.50
N GLY A 268 -8.30 -8.32 8.29
CA GLY A 268 -9.05 -9.57 8.15
C GLY A 268 -8.46 -10.57 7.16
N ARG A 269 -7.32 -10.27 6.52
CA ARG A 269 -6.61 -11.14 5.55
C ARG A 269 -5.24 -11.61 6.06
N GLU A 270 -5.01 -11.58 7.36
CA GLU A 270 -3.73 -11.86 8.02
C GLU A 270 -3.20 -13.28 7.73
N SER A 271 -4.10 -14.25 7.54
CA SER A 271 -3.77 -15.65 7.23
C SER A 271 -3.03 -15.83 5.91
N THR A 272 -3.11 -14.86 5.00
CA THR A 272 -2.40 -14.88 3.71
C THR A 272 -0.87 -14.78 3.89
N VAL A 273 -0.37 -14.27 5.02
CA VAL A 273 1.07 -14.18 5.30
C VAL A 273 1.70 -15.56 5.47
N GLU A 274 1.02 -16.50 6.12
CA GLU A 274 1.51 -17.88 6.21
C GLU A 274 1.40 -18.60 4.87
N THR A 275 0.34 -18.32 4.10
CA THR A 275 0.21 -18.80 2.70
C THR A 275 1.40 -18.36 1.85
N ARG A 276 1.78 -17.08 1.95
CA ARG A 276 2.93 -16.49 1.23
C ARG A 276 4.23 -17.22 1.53
N LYS A 277 4.49 -17.56 2.80
CA LYS A 277 5.69 -18.29 3.21
C LYS A 277 5.75 -19.71 2.65
N THR A 278 4.64 -20.45 2.76
CA THR A 278 4.57 -21.81 2.21
C THR A 278 4.79 -21.80 0.70
N ARG A 279 4.13 -20.86 -0.02
CA ARG A 279 4.28 -20.74 -1.48
C ARG A 279 5.70 -20.32 -1.91
N LYS A 280 6.41 -19.54 -1.09
CA LYS A 280 7.83 -19.22 -1.34
C LYS A 280 8.72 -20.47 -1.34
N PHE A 281 8.54 -21.39 -0.39
CA PHE A 281 9.28 -22.65 -0.36
C PHE A 281 8.95 -23.56 -1.56
N ILE A 282 7.69 -23.60 -1.99
CA ILE A 282 7.28 -24.31 -3.20
C ILE A 282 7.92 -23.68 -4.45
N ALA A 283 7.96 -22.33 -4.50
CA ALA A 283 8.59 -21.60 -5.60
C ALA A 283 10.05 -21.97 -5.79
N GLU A 284 10.82 -22.11 -4.71
CA GLU A 284 12.24 -22.51 -4.79
C GLU A 284 12.41 -23.88 -5.48
N LYS A 285 11.57 -24.86 -5.14
CA LYS A 285 11.57 -26.18 -5.79
C LYS A 285 11.24 -26.06 -7.28
N PHE A 286 10.26 -25.23 -7.64
CA PHE A 286 9.85 -25.05 -9.03
C PHE A 286 10.89 -24.28 -9.84
N TRP A 287 11.54 -23.29 -9.23
CA TRP A 287 12.68 -22.59 -9.83
C TRP A 287 13.83 -23.56 -10.11
N ASN A 288 14.21 -24.42 -9.15
CA ASN A 288 15.26 -25.42 -9.38
C ASN A 288 14.93 -26.34 -10.56
N ARG A 289 13.65 -26.67 -10.77
CA ARG A 289 13.20 -27.41 -11.96
C ARG A 289 13.28 -26.58 -13.23
N ALA A 290 12.77 -25.35 -13.23
CA ALA A 290 12.84 -24.43 -14.37
C ALA A 290 14.29 -24.23 -14.85
N LYS A 291 15.19 -24.08 -13.88
CA LYS A 291 16.64 -24.03 -14.03
C LYS A 291 17.21 -25.31 -14.67
N LEU A 292 16.93 -26.46 -14.05
CA LEU A 292 17.44 -27.76 -14.52
C LEU A 292 16.97 -28.10 -15.94
N TYR A 293 15.71 -27.89 -16.28
CA TYR A 293 15.19 -28.27 -17.60
C TYR A 293 15.31 -27.17 -18.65
N GLY A 294 15.46 -25.91 -18.23
CA GLY A 294 15.77 -24.78 -19.09
C GLY A 294 17.06 -24.97 -19.89
N GLN A 295 18.05 -25.67 -19.32
CA GLN A 295 19.31 -25.98 -20.00
C GLN A 295 19.14 -26.91 -21.22
N TYR A 296 18.09 -27.73 -21.25
CA TYR A 296 17.77 -28.58 -22.39
C TYR A 296 16.88 -27.86 -23.40
N MET A 297 15.93 -27.05 -22.93
CA MET A 297 15.07 -26.29 -23.84
C MET A 297 15.85 -25.23 -24.63
N ARG A 298 16.89 -24.62 -24.04
CA ARG A 298 17.72 -23.61 -24.72
C ARG A 298 18.52 -24.15 -25.92
N SER A 299 18.77 -25.46 -26.00
CA SER A 299 19.50 -26.05 -27.14
C SER A 299 18.60 -26.27 -28.34
N VAL A 300 17.28 -26.08 -28.20
CA VAL A 300 16.33 -26.21 -29.30
C VAL A 300 16.58 -25.11 -30.34
N PRO A 301 16.76 -25.47 -31.62
CA PRO A 301 17.04 -24.51 -32.68
C PRO A 301 15.90 -23.50 -32.81
N PHE A 302 16.26 -22.28 -33.19
CA PHE A 302 15.37 -21.14 -33.43
C PHE A 302 14.67 -20.58 -32.19
N THR A 303 14.89 -21.15 -31.00
CA THR A 303 14.43 -20.58 -29.74
C THR A 303 15.25 -19.33 -29.41
N LYS A 304 14.56 -18.21 -29.22
CA LYS A 304 15.16 -16.89 -28.96
C LYS A 304 15.11 -16.51 -27.50
N MET A 305 13.99 -16.77 -26.83
CA MET A 305 13.82 -16.51 -25.40
C MET A 305 12.99 -17.62 -24.76
N ILE A 306 13.32 -17.95 -23.51
CA ILE A 306 12.47 -18.75 -22.63
C ILE A 306 12.33 -17.97 -21.33
N ALA A 307 11.09 -17.69 -20.92
CA ALA A 307 10.79 -17.01 -19.68
C ALA A 307 9.73 -17.75 -18.88
N VAL A 308 9.87 -17.72 -17.57
CA VAL A 308 8.86 -18.16 -16.61
C VAL A 308 7.88 -17.01 -16.39
N CYS A 309 6.59 -17.32 -16.35
CA CYS A 309 5.51 -16.36 -16.17
C CYS A 309 4.47 -16.83 -15.13
N ASN A 310 3.38 -16.07 -14.95
CA ASN A 310 2.31 -16.35 -13.98
C ASN A 310 2.85 -16.61 -12.55
N ASN A 311 2.23 -17.54 -11.80
CA ASN A 311 2.44 -17.74 -10.37
C ASN A 311 3.91 -17.91 -9.97
N LEU A 312 4.70 -18.67 -10.73
CA LEU A 312 6.11 -18.89 -10.38
C LEU A 312 6.95 -17.62 -10.52
N ALA A 313 6.63 -16.75 -11.49
CA ALA A 313 7.35 -15.50 -11.71
C ALA A 313 7.23 -14.53 -10.52
N TYR A 314 6.11 -14.59 -9.79
CA TYR A 314 5.90 -13.88 -8.51
C TYR A 314 6.46 -14.63 -7.29
N ASN A 315 6.99 -15.85 -7.43
CA ASN A 315 7.25 -16.76 -6.30
C ASN A 315 5.98 -17.07 -5.48
N ASN A 316 4.84 -17.27 -6.15
CA ASN A 316 3.55 -17.58 -5.53
C ASN A 316 2.86 -18.86 -6.02
N PRO A 317 3.55 -19.95 -6.41
CA PRO A 317 2.88 -21.18 -6.80
C PRO A 317 2.30 -21.92 -5.58
N SER A 318 1.13 -22.53 -5.76
CA SER A 318 0.61 -23.59 -4.88
C SER A 318 1.22 -24.95 -5.23
N GLU A 319 1.04 -25.96 -4.38
CA GLU A 319 1.54 -27.32 -4.67
C GLU A 319 0.96 -27.92 -5.95
N GLN A 320 -0.27 -27.52 -6.32
CA GLN A 320 -0.95 -27.98 -7.53
C GLN A 320 -0.62 -27.16 -8.77
N SER A 321 0.17 -26.09 -8.62
CA SER A 321 0.55 -25.22 -9.73
C SER A 321 1.51 -25.93 -10.70
N ASP A 322 1.40 -25.57 -11.96
CA ASP A 322 2.36 -25.88 -13.00
C ASP A 322 3.40 -24.76 -13.17
N ILE A 323 4.37 -24.99 -14.07
CA ILE A 323 5.40 -24.02 -14.45
C ILE A 323 5.05 -23.50 -15.84
N ASP A 324 4.44 -22.32 -15.90
CA ASP A 324 4.10 -21.66 -17.15
C ASP A 324 5.33 -21.03 -17.81
N LEU A 325 5.44 -21.24 -19.13
CA LEU A 325 6.51 -20.68 -19.95
C LEU A 325 5.95 -19.76 -21.02
N PHE A 326 6.62 -18.63 -21.20
CA PHE A 326 6.52 -17.75 -22.36
C PHE A 326 7.78 -17.94 -23.22
N ILE A 327 7.59 -18.44 -24.44
CA ILE A 327 8.70 -18.83 -25.32
C ILE A 327 8.65 -17.99 -26.59
N VAL A 328 9.77 -17.33 -26.90
CA VAL A 328 9.94 -16.58 -28.15
C VAL A 328 10.75 -17.40 -29.14
N VAL A 329 10.26 -17.49 -30.37
CA VAL A 329 10.86 -18.27 -31.46
C VAL A 329 11.09 -17.41 -32.69
N LYS A 330 12.01 -17.84 -33.57
CA LYS A 330 12.18 -17.19 -34.88
C LYS A 330 10.90 -17.34 -35.73
N PRO A 331 10.49 -16.31 -36.49
CA PRO A 331 9.42 -16.42 -37.49
C PRO A 331 9.63 -17.61 -38.43
N GLY A 332 8.54 -18.32 -38.75
CA GLY A 332 8.55 -19.50 -39.62
C GLY A 332 9.14 -20.77 -39.01
N ARG A 333 9.40 -20.81 -37.69
CA ARG A 333 9.98 -21.97 -36.98
C ARG A 333 9.18 -22.38 -35.73
N MET A 334 7.94 -21.91 -35.63
CA MET A 334 7.08 -22.04 -34.46
C MET A 334 6.76 -23.50 -34.13
N TRP A 335 6.33 -24.26 -35.12
CA TRP A 335 5.85 -25.62 -34.92
C TRP A 335 7.00 -26.59 -34.66
N LEU A 336 8.12 -26.41 -35.35
CA LEU A 336 9.36 -27.16 -35.13
C LEU A 336 9.90 -26.94 -33.72
N ALA A 337 10.10 -25.69 -33.30
CA ALA A 337 10.62 -25.38 -31.97
C ALA A 337 9.68 -25.92 -30.87
N ARG A 338 8.37 -25.69 -30.99
CA ARG A 338 7.37 -26.20 -30.05
C ARG A 338 7.36 -27.73 -29.98
N PHE A 339 7.49 -28.42 -31.12
CA PHE A 339 7.55 -29.88 -31.17
C PHE A 339 8.79 -30.42 -30.45
N LEU A 340 9.96 -29.86 -30.70
CA LEU A 340 11.21 -30.29 -30.07
C LEU A 340 11.19 -30.04 -28.55
N ILE A 341 10.75 -28.85 -28.10
CA ILE A 341 10.57 -28.56 -26.67
C ILE A 341 9.57 -29.53 -26.04
N THR A 342 8.45 -29.80 -26.74
CA THR A 342 7.46 -30.78 -26.31
C THR A 342 8.08 -32.17 -26.12
N LEU A 343 8.87 -32.63 -27.08
CA LEU A 343 9.52 -33.93 -27.07
C LEU A 343 10.51 -34.03 -25.90
N ILE A 344 11.37 -33.03 -25.71
CA ILE A 344 12.33 -32.97 -24.61
C ILE A 344 11.60 -33.09 -23.26
N LEU A 345 10.61 -32.23 -23.01
CA LEU A 345 9.90 -32.22 -21.73
C LEU A 345 9.06 -33.48 -21.51
N HIS A 346 8.55 -34.09 -22.58
CA HIS A 346 7.81 -35.34 -22.51
C HIS A 346 8.74 -36.53 -22.19
N PHE A 347 9.91 -36.58 -22.84
CA PHE A 347 10.94 -37.58 -22.59
C PHE A 347 11.40 -37.59 -21.13
N TYR A 348 11.63 -36.40 -20.55
CA TYR A 348 11.94 -36.27 -19.13
C TYR A 348 10.74 -36.43 -18.18
N GLY A 349 9.52 -36.66 -18.70
CA GLY A 349 8.31 -36.85 -17.89
C GLY A 349 7.82 -35.62 -17.13
N VAL A 350 8.33 -34.43 -17.49
CA VAL A 350 8.08 -33.17 -16.77
C VAL A 350 7.10 -32.23 -17.48
N ARG A 351 6.57 -32.63 -18.63
CA ARG A 351 5.51 -31.90 -19.34
C ARG A 351 4.15 -32.10 -18.69
N ARG A 352 3.34 -31.04 -18.58
CA ARG A 352 1.92 -31.11 -18.19
C ARG A 352 1.08 -31.85 -19.25
N TYR A 353 0.24 -32.81 -18.84
CA TYR A 353 -0.77 -33.45 -19.69
C TYR A 353 -1.84 -34.17 -18.85
N GLY A 354 -3.09 -34.18 -19.29
CA GLY A 354 -4.20 -34.80 -18.55
C GLY A 354 -4.24 -34.34 -17.09
N ASN A 355 -4.31 -35.30 -16.16
CA ASN A 355 -4.32 -35.05 -14.71
C ASN A 355 -2.93 -34.80 -14.11
N LYS A 356 -1.87 -34.84 -14.91
CA LYS A 356 -0.48 -34.61 -14.47
C LYS A 356 -0.13 -33.12 -14.61
N VAL A 357 -0.42 -32.35 -13.55
CA VAL A 357 -0.26 -30.87 -13.55
C VAL A 357 0.84 -30.39 -12.60
N ALA A 358 0.75 -30.69 -11.31
CA ALA A 358 1.67 -30.19 -10.27
C ALA A 358 3.17 -30.27 -10.64
N GLY A 359 3.87 -29.15 -10.58
CA GLY A 359 5.32 -29.03 -10.79
C GLY A 359 5.82 -29.38 -12.20
N ARG A 360 4.90 -29.47 -13.17
CA ARG A 360 5.20 -29.79 -14.58
C ARG A 360 5.13 -28.54 -15.46
N PHE A 361 5.82 -28.57 -16.58
CA PHE A 361 5.89 -27.44 -17.51
C PHE A 361 4.65 -27.37 -18.40
N CYS A 362 4.06 -26.19 -18.45
CA CYS A 362 2.97 -25.85 -19.34
C CYS A 362 3.50 -25.09 -20.56
N LEU A 363 3.22 -25.63 -21.74
CA LEU A 363 3.61 -25.02 -23.03
C LEU A 363 2.42 -24.24 -23.60
N SER A 364 1.93 -23.27 -22.83
CA SER A 364 0.70 -22.52 -23.12
C SER A 364 0.94 -21.28 -23.97
N PHE A 365 2.13 -20.67 -23.97
CA PHE A 365 2.33 -19.38 -24.64
C PHE A 365 3.65 -19.33 -25.45
N PHE A 366 3.51 -19.33 -26.77
CA PHE A 366 4.60 -19.11 -27.72
C PHE A 366 4.28 -17.90 -28.60
N VAL A 367 5.28 -17.09 -28.88
CA VAL A 367 5.21 -16.00 -29.86
C VAL A 367 6.46 -15.99 -30.73
N THR A 368 6.33 -15.44 -31.93
CA THR A 368 7.46 -15.13 -32.79
C THR A 368 8.15 -13.84 -32.32
N SER A 369 9.44 -13.67 -32.67
CA SER A 369 10.25 -12.55 -32.18
C SER A 369 9.81 -11.15 -32.62
N ASP A 370 8.90 -11.08 -33.59
CA ASP A 370 8.22 -9.88 -34.09
C ASP A 370 6.83 -9.67 -33.46
N LYS A 371 6.33 -10.61 -32.65
CA LYS A 371 5.03 -10.57 -31.94
C LYS A 371 5.18 -10.56 -30.42
N THR A 372 6.11 -9.74 -29.91
CA THR A 372 6.39 -9.59 -28.48
C THR A 372 5.72 -8.38 -27.82
N ASP A 373 4.88 -7.65 -28.56
CA ASP A 373 4.09 -6.54 -28.03
C ASP A 373 2.90 -7.06 -27.21
N MET A 374 2.86 -6.76 -25.91
CA MET A 374 1.80 -7.25 -25.04
C MET A 374 0.48 -6.48 -25.21
N ARG A 375 0.50 -5.28 -25.82
CA ARG A 375 -0.70 -4.52 -26.15
C ARG A 375 -1.65 -5.30 -27.06
N GLU A 376 -1.11 -6.15 -27.94
CA GLU A 376 -1.91 -7.03 -28.81
C GLU A 376 -2.77 -8.05 -28.03
N PHE A 377 -2.48 -8.28 -26.74
CA PHE A 377 -3.18 -9.23 -25.89
C PHE A 377 -4.03 -8.58 -24.78
N GLU A 378 -4.01 -7.25 -24.71
CA GLU A 378 -4.68 -6.46 -23.69
C GLU A 378 -6.21 -6.61 -23.78
N LEU A 379 -6.88 -6.66 -22.64
CA LEU A 379 -8.33 -6.61 -22.60
C LEU A 379 -8.83 -5.20 -22.95
N PRO A 380 -10.04 -5.04 -23.54
CA PRO A 380 -10.60 -3.72 -23.79
C PRO A 380 -10.68 -2.86 -22.51
N GLY A 381 -10.18 -1.63 -22.59
CA GLY A 381 -10.14 -0.69 -21.46
C GLY A 381 -8.81 -0.75 -20.71
N GLU A 382 -8.71 -1.63 -19.72
CA GLU A 382 -7.47 -1.82 -18.94
C GLU A 382 -7.27 -3.28 -18.53
N ASP A 383 -6.01 -3.71 -18.43
CA ASP A 383 -5.61 -5.04 -18.02
C ASP A 383 -4.40 -4.98 -17.06
N PRO A 384 -4.62 -4.60 -15.79
CA PRO A 384 -3.56 -4.59 -14.77
C PRO A 384 -2.90 -5.96 -14.62
N TYR A 385 -3.65 -7.05 -14.83
CA TYR A 385 -3.10 -8.39 -14.76
C TYR A 385 -2.01 -8.60 -15.81
N LEU A 386 -2.29 -8.27 -17.07
CA LEU A 386 -1.30 -8.40 -18.15
C LEU A 386 -0.11 -7.45 -17.95
N ALA A 387 -0.36 -6.24 -17.42
CA ALA A 387 0.71 -5.28 -17.11
C ALA A 387 1.66 -5.83 -16.03
N TYR A 388 1.13 -6.31 -14.90
CA TYR A 388 1.96 -6.96 -13.87
C TYR A 388 2.62 -8.24 -14.39
N TRP A 389 1.91 -9.03 -15.20
CA TRP A 389 2.45 -10.24 -15.83
C TRP A 389 3.68 -9.93 -16.68
N ALA A 390 3.60 -8.90 -17.52
CA ALA A 390 4.70 -8.48 -18.38
C ALA A 390 5.87 -7.91 -17.56
N LYS A 391 5.59 -7.04 -16.57
CA LYS A 391 6.62 -6.53 -15.63
C LYS A 391 7.35 -7.68 -14.95
N ASN A 392 6.62 -8.70 -14.50
CA ASN A 392 7.17 -9.79 -13.71
C ASN A 392 7.70 -10.96 -14.53
N LEU A 393 7.70 -10.88 -15.86
CA LEU A 393 8.26 -11.91 -16.71
C LEU A 393 9.73 -12.18 -16.34
N ARG A 394 10.07 -13.46 -16.11
CA ARG A 394 11.41 -13.87 -15.66
C ARG A 394 12.11 -14.74 -16.71
N PRO A 395 12.93 -14.15 -17.59
CA PRO A 395 13.72 -14.91 -18.55
C PRO A 395 14.73 -15.83 -17.85
N ILE A 396 14.82 -17.07 -18.35
CA ILE A 396 15.86 -18.04 -18.01
C ILE A 396 16.81 -18.27 -19.19
N PHE A 397 16.45 -17.79 -20.38
CA PHE A 397 17.32 -17.83 -21.57
C PHE A 397 16.91 -16.70 -22.52
N GLY A 398 17.87 -16.13 -23.25
CA GLY A 398 17.60 -15.17 -24.32
C GLY A 398 17.57 -13.70 -23.87
N GLU A 399 18.56 -13.26 -23.08
CA GLU A 399 18.61 -11.89 -22.55
C GLU A 399 18.47 -10.81 -23.62
N LYS A 400 19.14 -10.97 -24.77
CA LYS A 400 19.05 -10.01 -25.88
C LYS A 400 17.60 -9.78 -26.35
N ASP A 401 16.82 -10.86 -26.47
CA ASP A 401 15.44 -10.78 -26.92
C ASP A 401 14.49 -10.34 -25.78
N TYR A 402 14.85 -10.63 -24.51
CA TYR A 402 14.16 -10.05 -23.36
C TYR A 402 14.34 -8.52 -23.27
N LEU A 403 15.53 -8.00 -23.54
CA LEU A 403 15.76 -6.55 -23.55
C LEU A 403 14.95 -5.85 -24.66
N LYS A 404 14.81 -6.49 -25.83
CA LYS A 404 13.89 -5.98 -26.87
C LYS A 404 12.44 -6.02 -26.42
N PHE A 405 12.00 -7.10 -25.77
CA PHE A 405 10.66 -7.19 -25.17
C PHE A 405 10.45 -6.05 -24.16
N ARG A 406 11.43 -5.76 -23.29
CA ARG A 406 11.36 -4.64 -22.33
C ARG A 406 11.18 -3.31 -23.06
N GLU A 407 11.99 -3.04 -24.07
CA GLU A 407 11.92 -1.77 -24.80
C GLU A 407 10.57 -1.60 -25.49
N GLN A 408 10.09 -2.63 -26.18
CA GLN A 408 8.81 -2.60 -26.88
C GLN A 408 7.61 -2.36 -25.95
N ASN A 409 7.67 -2.86 -24.70
CA ASN A 409 6.57 -2.79 -23.73
C ASN A 409 6.71 -1.66 -22.71
N LYS A 410 7.82 -0.88 -22.74
CA LYS A 410 8.16 0.11 -21.71
C LYS A 410 7.13 1.23 -21.59
N GLU A 411 6.75 1.84 -22.70
CA GLU A 411 5.80 2.96 -22.71
C GLU A 411 4.40 2.52 -22.29
N TRP A 412 3.98 1.33 -22.71
CA TRP A 412 2.71 0.73 -22.32
C TRP A 412 2.66 0.46 -20.80
N LEU A 413 3.70 -0.15 -20.23
CA LEU A 413 3.77 -0.37 -18.78
C LEU A 413 3.78 0.94 -17.98
N ALA A 414 4.41 2.00 -18.50
CA ALA A 414 4.42 3.31 -17.85
C ALA A 414 3.01 3.92 -17.71
N GLN A 415 2.04 3.52 -18.55
CA GLN A 415 0.63 3.93 -18.41
C GLN A 415 0.02 3.40 -17.10
N TYR A 416 0.48 2.24 -16.65
CA TYR A 416 0.12 1.59 -15.39
C TYR A 416 0.96 2.04 -14.19
N GLY A 417 1.89 2.99 -14.37
CA GLY A 417 2.84 3.40 -13.32
C GLY A 417 3.96 2.38 -13.10
N LEU A 418 4.11 1.40 -13.99
CA LEU A 418 5.07 0.31 -13.84
C LEU A 418 6.32 0.55 -14.69
N SER A 419 7.45 0.13 -14.16
CA SER A 419 8.73 0.10 -14.86
C SER A 419 9.38 -1.28 -14.74
N PHE A 420 10.22 -1.63 -15.71
CA PHE A 420 11.06 -2.82 -15.59
C PHE A 420 12.28 -2.53 -14.73
N ASP A 421 12.60 -3.47 -13.85
CA ASP A 421 13.81 -3.46 -13.03
C ASP A 421 14.72 -4.64 -13.40
N ASP A 422 15.93 -4.65 -12.82
CA ASP A 422 16.95 -5.64 -13.11
C ASP A 422 16.85 -6.91 -12.24
N SER A 423 15.77 -7.08 -11.45
CA SER A 423 15.55 -8.30 -10.65
C SER A 423 15.44 -9.56 -11.52
N TYR A 424 15.13 -9.41 -12.81
CA TYR A 424 15.10 -10.51 -13.79
C TYR A 424 16.43 -11.27 -13.85
N LYS A 425 17.57 -10.59 -13.60
CA LYS A 425 18.91 -11.17 -13.67
C LYS A 425 19.11 -12.31 -12.67
N LYS A 426 18.36 -12.34 -11.56
CA LYS A 426 18.45 -13.38 -10.52
C LYS A 426 18.29 -14.81 -11.06
N HIS A 427 17.46 -14.99 -12.08
CA HIS A 427 17.17 -16.29 -12.68
C HIS A 427 17.69 -16.40 -14.12
N MET A 428 18.33 -15.35 -14.62
CA MET A 428 18.92 -15.33 -15.95
C MET A 428 20.19 -16.16 -15.96
N TYR A 429 20.35 -16.93 -17.03
CA TYR A 429 21.58 -17.66 -17.32
C TYR A 429 22.38 -16.92 -18.37
N HIS A 430 23.59 -16.48 -18.01
CA HIS A 430 24.58 -16.03 -18.98
C HIS A 430 25.18 -17.27 -19.65
N TYR A 431 24.76 -17.53 -20.88
CA TYR A 431 25.25 -18.67 -21.65
C TYR A 431 25.34 -18.29 -23.12
N GLU A 432 26.48 -18.58 -23.73
CA GLU A 432 26.66 -18.44 -25.17
C GLU A 432 25.99 -19.58 -25.92
N GLU A 433 25.45 -19.30 -27.11
CA GLU A 433 24.79 -20.33 -27.91
C GLU A 433 25.74 -21.49 -28.23
N GLY A 434 25.41 -22.68 -27.71
CA GLY A 434 26.24 -23.87 -27.86
C GLY A 434 26.31 -24.40 -29.31
N PRO A 435 27.36 -25.16 -29.65
CA PRO A 435 27.60 -25.64 -31.02
C PRO A 435 26.45 -26.52 -31.55
N LEU A 436 25.80 -27.31 -30.69
CA LEU A 436 24.66 -28.14 -31.06
C LEU A 436 23.47 -27.31 -31.58
N LYS A 437 23.19 -26.17 -30.96
CA LYS A 437 22.12 -25.27 -31.40
C LYS A 437 22.47 -24.68 -32.77
N LYS A 438 23.70 -24.17 -32.94
CA LYS A 438 24.16 -23.60 -34.22
C LYS A 438 24.14 -24.63 -35.36
N PHE A 439 24.60 -25.85 -35.10
CA PHE A 439 24.57 -26.93 -36.09
C PHE A 439 23.14 -27.32 -36.47
N SER A 440 22.25 -27.50 -35.48
CA SER A 440 20.85 -27.84 -35.76
C SER A 440 20.10 -26.70 -36.46
N GLU A 441 20.41 -25.44 -36.17
CA GLU A 441 19.87 -24.29 -36.90
C GLU A 441 20.38 -24.21 -38.34
N TRP A 442 21.64 -24.57 -38.61
CA TRP A 442 22.17 -24.67 -39.96
C TRP A 442 21.47 -25.79 -40.75
N LEU A 443 21.37 -26.99 -40.15
CA LEU A 443 20.75 -28.17 -40.78
C LEU A 443 19.25 -27.94 -41.07
N LEU A 444 18.52 -27.39 -40.09
CA LEU A 444 17.07 -27.16 -40.16
C LEU A 444 16.75 -25.73 -40.64
N GLY A 445 17.76 -24.99 -41.11
CA GLY A 445 17.63 -23.61 -41.53
C GLY A 445 17.12 -23.43 -42.95
N GLY A 446 17.28 -24.45 -43.80
CA GLY A 446 16.90 -24.45 -45.21
C GLY A 446 15.70 -25.35 -45.53
N PHE A 447 15.69 -25.87 -46.77
CA PHE A 447 14.55 -26.61 -47.34
C PHE A 447 14.02 -27.75 -46.45
N LEU A 448 14.90 -28.56 -45.87
CA LEU A 448 14.50 -29.67 -45.00
C LEU A 448 13.71 -29.18 -43.77
N GLY A 449 14.21 -28.13 -43.10
CA GLY A 449 13.51 -27.52 -41.98
C GLY A 449 12.18 -26.90 -42.37
N ASP A 450 12.07 -26.32 -43.57
CA ASP A 450 10.83 -25.76 -44.09
C ASP A 450 9.77 -26.85 -44.34
N GLN A 451 10.17 -28.01 -44.87
CA GLN A 451 9.26 -29.14 -45.06
C GLN A 451 8.81 -29.71 -43.70
N PHE A 452 9.73 -29.83 -42.73
CA PHE A 452 9.39 -30.26 -41.38
C PHE A 452 8.43 -29.29 -40.68
N GLU A 453 8.68 -27.98 -40.76
CA GLU A 453 7.77 -26.96 -40.24
C GLU A 453 6.37 -27.09 -40.85
N LYS A 454 6.27 -27.24 -42.18
CA LYS A 454 4.99 -27.42 -42.88
C LYS A 454 4.24 -28.67 -42.41
N LEU A 455 4.94 -29.80 -42.29
CA LEU A 455 4.37 -31.06 -41.82
C LEU A 455 3.88 -30.96 -40.37
N LEU A 456 4.73 -30.43 -39.47
CA LEU A 456 4.39 -30.26 -38.06
C LEU A 456 3.25 -29.28 -37.88
N LYS A 457 3.24 -28.18 -38.64
CA LYS A 457 2.12 -27.24 -38.69
C LYS A 457 0.84 -27.95 -39.08
N ALA A 458 0.81 -28.70 -40.19
CA ALA A 458 -0.40 -29.38 -40.65
C ALA A 458 -0.95 -30.37 -39.60
N THR A 459 -0.07 -31.15 -38.98
CA THR A 459 -0.45 -32.20 -38.02
C THR A 459 -0.81 -31.64 -36.64
N LEU A 460 0.06 -30.83 -36.04
CA LEU A 460 -0.13 -30.29 -34.69
C LEU A 460 -1.22 -29.23 -34.66
N LYS A 461 -1.34 -28.37 -35.69
CA LYS A 461 -2.44 -27.39 -35.77
C LYS A 461 -3.78 -28.08 -35.82
N LYS A 462 -3.93 -29.14 -36.64
CA LYS A 462 -5.17 -29.92 -36.73
C LYS A 462 -5.53 -30.58 -35.39
N LYS A 463 -4.55 -31.15 -34.68
CA LYS A 463 -4.74 -31.72 -33.35
C LYS A 463 -5.19 -30.66 -32.33
N THR A 464 -4.53 -29.50 -32.35
CA THR A 464 -4.85 -28.37 -31.47
C THR A 464 -6.26 -27.84 -31.72
N LEU A 465 -6.63 -27.56 -32.98
CA LEU A 465 -7.96 -27.05 -33.35
C LEU A 465 -9.08 -28.03 -32.95
N ARG A 466 -8.86 -29.34 -33.11
CA ARG A 466 -9.82 -30.35 -32.64
C ARG A 466 -10.01 -30.32 -31.13
N SER A 467 -8.92 -30.13 -30.37
CA SER A 467 -8.99 -30.00 -28.92
C SER A 467 -9.69 -28.71 -28.48
N MET A 468 -9.68 -27.66 -29.31
CA MET A 468 -10.34 -26.37 -29.01
C MET A 468 -11.85 -26.45 -29.11
N ASN A 469 -12.40 -27.25 -30.01
CA ASN A 469 -13.85 -27.40 -30.18
C ASN A 469 -14.55 -27.93 -28.91
N ASN A 470 -13.79 -28.48 -27.96
CA ASN A 470 -14.29 -29.00 -26.69
C ASN A 470 -14.10 -28.01 -25.52
N LEU A 471 -13.64 -26.77 -25.78
CA LEU A 471 -13.42 -25.75 -24.75
C LEU A 471 -14.65 -24.87 -24.56
N GLY A 472 -14.88 -24.42 -23.33
CA GLY A 472 -16.01 -23.55 -22.99
C GLY A 472 -15.87 -22.12 -23.53
N VAL A 473 -16.94 -21.34 -23.38
CA VAL A 473 -17.10 -19.96 -23.92
C VAL A 473 -15.99 -18.99 -23.49
N ASN A 474 -15.34 -19.24 -22.35
CA ASN A 474 -14.30 -18.37 -21.78
C ASN A 474 -12.86 -18.77 -22.17
N ALA A 475 -12.68 -19.64 -23.15
CA ALA A 475 -11.36 -20.03 -23.63
C ALA A 475 -10.75 -18.92 -24.51
N ASN A 476 -9.56 -18.45 -24.15
CA ASN A 476 -8.78 -17.51 -24.97
C ASN A 476 -7.63 -18.27 -25.63
N VAL A 477 -7.93 -18.83 -26.80
CA VAL A 477 -6.99 -19.63 -27.57
C VAL A 477 -6.69 -18.96 -28.90
N ILE A 478 -5.42 -18.62 -29.11
CA ILE A 478 -4.93 -17.99 -30.35
C ILE A 478 -3.98 -18.98 -31.01
N VAL A 479 -4.29 -19.38 -32.26
CA VAL A 479 -3.48 -20.34 -33.04
C VAL A 479 -3.22 -19.76 -34.42
N THR A 480 -2.22 -18.90 -34.50
CA THR A 480 -1.69 -18.35 -35.75
C THR A 480 -0.30 -18.92 -36.01
N ASP A 481 0.32 -18.50 -37.12
CA ASP A 481 1.71 -18.88 -37.42
C ASP A 481 2.71 -18.12 -36.53
N GLU A 482 2.26 -17.02 -35.95
CA GLU A 482 3.07 -16.10 -35.17
C GLU A 482 2.83 -16.23 -33.66
N ILE A 483 1.64 -16.68 -33.24
CA ILE A 483 1.19 -16.74 -31.85
C ILE A 483 0.49 -18.07 -31.59
N LEU A 484 0.95 -18.77 -30.54
CA LEU A 484 0.27 -19.93 -29.98
C LEU A 484 0.00 -19.67 -28.49
N LYS A 485 -1.23 -19.29 -28.15
CA LYS A 485 -1.70 -19.06 -26.78
C LYS A 485 -2.81 -20.04 -26.46
N PHE A 486 -2.66 -20.82 -25.38
CA PHE A 486 -3.59 -21.87 -24.96
C PHE A 486 -4.07 -21.62 -23.53
N HIS A 487 -5.10 -20.80 -23.36
CA HIS A 487 -5.79 -20.66 -22.08
C HIS A 487 -7.19 -21.24 -22.20
N ASN A 488 -7.42 -22.39 -21.55
CA ASN A 488 -8.71 -23.06 -21.56
C ASN A 488 -9.78 -22.25 -20.81
N TYR A 489 -9.37 -21.31 -19.95
CA TYR A 489 -10.23 -20.41 -19.20
C TYR A 489 -9.45 -19.13 -18.87
N ASP A 490 -9.77 -18.02 -19.54
CA ASP A 490 -9.14 -16.72 -19.30
C ASP A 490 -9.85 -15.97 -18.18
N ARG A 491 -9.24 -15.96 -16.99
CA ARG A 491 -9.82 -15.37 -15.77
C ARG A 491 -9.54 -13.87 -15.62
N ARG A 492 -8.85 -13.25 -16.57
CA ARG A 492 -8.41 -11.85 -16.44
C ARG A 492 -9.59 -10.88 -16.24
N GLN A 493 -10.70 -11.09 -16.96
CA GLN A 493 -11.92 -10.30 -16.75
C GLN A 493 -12.51 -10.49 -15.35
N GLU A 494 -12.59 -11.72 -14.85
CA GLU A 494 -13.04 -11.99 -13.48
C GLU A 494 -12.16 -11.30 -12.44
N TYR A 495 -10.84 -11.32 -12.63
CA TYR A 495 -9.90 -10.65 -11.73
C TYR A 495 -10.08 -9.14 -11.77
N LEU A 496 -10.27 -8.56 -12.96
CA LEU A 496 -10.53 -7.12 -13.11
C LEU A 496 -11.85 -6.71 -12.43
N GLU A 497 -12.92 -7.47 -12.61
CA GLU A 497 -14.22 -7.22 -11.98
C GLU A 497 -14.14 -7.35 -10.45
N ARG A 498 -13.50 -8.41 -9.95
CA ARG A 498 -13.30 -8.62 -8.51
C ARG A 498 -12.45 -7.50 -7.91
N TRP A 499 -11.43 -7.06 -8.63
CA TRP A 499 -10.60 -5.95 -8.19
C TRP A 499 -11.39 -4.65 -8.09
N ARG A 500 -12.15 -4.29 -9.14
CA ARG A 500 -12.96 -3.06 -9.16
C ARG A 500 -14.05 -3.02 -8.09
N LYS A 501 -14.62 -4.16 -7.70
CA LYS A 501 -15.59 -4.23 -6.59
C LYS A 501 -14.97 -3.92 -5.23
N ASN A 502 -13.66 -4.13 -5.11
CA ASN A 502 -12.92 -3.95 -3.87
C ASN A 502 -12.13 -2.64 -3.84
N VAL A 503 -12.06 -1.86 -4.93
CA VAL A 503 -11.32 -0.58 -5.04
C VAL A 503 -12.16 0.60 -4.59
#